data_AF-A0AA45WLF5-F1
#
_entry.id   AF-A0AA45WLF5-F1
#
_cell.length_a   1.000
_cell.length_b   1.000
_cell.length_c   1.000
_cell.angle_alpha   90.00
_cell.angle_beta   90.00
_cell.angle_gamma   90.00
#
_symmetry.space_group_name_H-M   'P 1'
#
loop_
_entity.id
_entity.type
_entity.pdbx_description
1 polymer ?
#
loop_
_entity_poly.entity_id
_entity_poly.type
_entity_poly.pdbx_seq_one_letter_code
_entity_poly.pdbx_strand_id
1 'polypeptide(L)'
;MSHQGIVILDFGSQYTQLIARRIRELHIYSEILPFNASVEEIKSHNPKGIILSGGPASVYEKDAPFPDKRIFDLGLPILGICYGLQLITHIFGGEVVKSDKHEYGKAEIDILDHEDLFYDLPNHMHVWMSHADKVIKLPEGFEVIARTFNAPYAAIRNKEKKIWGVQFHPEVSHTYLGKEILKNFAVRICRCSQDWTMGNFLMEKQVEIKNLVGNKKAICALSGGVDSSVAAVLVHNAIGDNLTCIFVDNGLLRKGEREQVEKTFRDNFHIPLIVVDAKDRFLNALKGVTDPEQKRKIIGNLFIEVFEEEAKKIKDVEFLVQGTLYPDVIESVSVKGPSAVIKTHHNVGGLPERMNLKLIEPLRELFKDEVRELGKELGLPEEIIYRQPFPGPGLAIRIIGEVNENDLNILREADAIVVEEIKKAGLYRDLWQSFAVLLPVFTVGVMGDYRTYEKVIAVRAVESTDGMTADWARLPYDVLDIISRRIINEVKGVNRVVYDISSKPPATIEWE
;
A
#
# COMPACT_ATOMS: atom_id res chain seq x y z
N MET A 1 -17.58 5.19 -16.80
CA MET A 1 -18.91 5.65 -16.31
C MET A 1 -18.74 5.95 -14.82
N SER A 2 -19.68 6.61 -14.12
CA SER A 2 -19.50 6.77 -12.67
C SER A 2 -19.91 5.46 -11.98
N HIS A 3 -18.93 4.71 -11.46
CA HIS A 3 -19.20 3.52 -10.66
C HIS A 3 -19.99 3.91 -9.42
N GLN A 4 -21.12 3.23 -9.19
CA GLN A 4 -21.91 3.43 -7.98
C GLN A 4 -21.35 2.53 -6.88
N GLY A 5 -21.04 3.11 -5.73
CA GLY A 5 -20.24 2.44 -4.72
C GLY A 5 -20.63 2.79 -3.29
N ILE A 6 -19.68 2.57 -2.38
CA ILE A 6 -19.80 2.90 -0.96
C ILE A 6 -18.88 4.09 -0.65
N VAL A 7 -19.42 5.11 0.01
CA VAL A 7 -18.60 6.18 0.60
C VAL A 7 -18.30 5.81 2.06
N ILE A 8 -17.05 5.95 2.46
CA ILE A 8 -16.57 5.65 3.81
C ILE A 8 -16.12 6.97 4.42
N LEU A 9 -16.78 7.40 5.50
CA LEU A 9 -16.38 8.58 6.26
C LEU A 9 -15.36 8.17 7.32
N ASP A 10 -14.15 8.75 7.24
CA ASP A 10 -13.04 8.44 8.12
C ASP A 10 -13.06 9.28 9.41
N PHE A 11 -13.29 8.62 10.53
CA PHE A 11 -13.24 9.20 11.88
C PHE A 11 -11.88 8.99 12.57
N GLY A 12 -10.83 8.59 11.83
CA GLY A 12 -9.46 8.47 12.32
C GLY A 12 -9.07 7.05 12.76
N SER A 13 -9.79 6.03 12.31
CA SER A 13 -9.42 4.64 12.54
C SER A 13 -8.22 4.23 11.70
N GLN A 14 -7.26 3.55 12.32
CA GLN A 14 -6.16 2.86 11.61
C GLN A 14 -6.65 1.80 10.61
N TYR A 15 -7.91 1.35 10.72
CA TYR A 15 -8.51 0.33 9.86
C TYR A 15 -9.37 0.91 8.73
N THR A 16 -9.52 2.24 8.59
CA THR A 16 -10.43 2.81 7.57
C THR A 16 -10.07 2.37 6.15
N GLN A 17 -8.77 2.32 5.81
CA GLN A 17 -8.31 1.82 4.52
C GLN A 17 -8.66 0.34 4.29
N LEU A 18 -8.70 -0.47 5.35
CA LEU A 18 -9.11 -1.87 5.25
C LEU A 18 -10.59 -1.99 4.90
N ILE A 19 -11.46 -1.11 5.42
CA ILE A 19 -12.89 -1.09 5.04
C ILE A 19 -13.01 -0.92 3.52
N ALA A 20 -12.36 0.11 2.97
CA ALA A 20 -12.37 0.36 1.53
C ALA A 20 -11.85 -0.84 0.75
N ARG A 21 -10.68 -1.36 1.14
CA ARG A 21 -10.09 -2.54 0.51
C ARG A 21 -11.02 -3.76 0.52
N ARG A 22 -11.69 -4.06 1.64
CA ARG A 22 -12.65 -5.18 1.71
C ARG A 22 -13.87 -4.99 0.82
N ILE A 23 -14.33 -3.74 0.61
CA ILE A 23 -15.40 -3.45 -0.35
C ILE A 23 -14.90 -3.65 -1.79
N ARG A 24 -13.67 -3.19 -2.11
CA ARG A 24 -13.04 -3.38 -3.42
C ARG A 24 -12.84 -4.86 -3.78
N GLU A 25 -12.47 -5.70 -2.80
CA GLU A 25 -12.39 -7.16 -2.97
C GLU A 25 -13.73 -7.85 -3.29
N LEU A 26 -14.85 -7.15 -3.11
CA LEU A 26 -16.18 -7.60 -3.53
C LEU A 26 -16.54 -7.10 -4.94
N HIS A 27 -15.59 -6.50 -5.65
CA HIS A 27 -15.76 -5.85 -6.95
C HIS A 27 -16.72 -4.66 -6.91
N ILE A 28 -16.74 -3.92 -5.79
CA ILE A 28 -17.59 -2.74 -5.60
C ILE A 28 -16.68 -1.52 -5.39
N TYR A 29 -16.96 -0.42 -6.09
CA TYR A 29 -16.22 0.83 -5.89
C TYR A 29 -16.40 1.36 -4.47
N SER A 30 -15.33 1.89 -3.87
CA SER A 30 -15.41 2.54 -2.55
C SER A 30 -14.49 3.74 -2.44
N GLU A 31 -15.00 4.86 -1.92
CA GLU A 31 -14.24 6.09 -1.69
C GLU A 31 -14.13 6.38 -0.19
N ILE A 32 -12.97 6.81 0.27
CA ILE A 32 -12.75 7.33 1.62
C ILE A 32 -12.79 8.85 1.56
N LEU A 33 -13.65 9.45 2.37
CA LEU A 33 -13.75 10.89 2.58
C LEU A 33 -13.50 11.20 4.07
N PRO A 34 -12.99 12.39 4.41
CA PRO A 34 -12.86 12.78 5.80
C PRO A 34 -14.24 12.88 6.47
N PHE A 35 -14.33 12.66 7.78
CA PHE A 35 -15.61 12.69 8.50
C PHE A 35 -16.41 13.97 8.29
N ASN A 36 -15.74 15.11 8.07
CA ASN A 36 -16.34 16.43 7.90
C ASN A 36 -16.67 16.78 6.44
N ALA A 37 -16.60 15.81 5.51
CA ALA A 37 -17.03 15.99 4.13
C ALA A 37 -18.48 16.50 4.08
N SER A 38 -18.73 17.46 3.19
CA SER A 38 -20.08 18.03 3.03
C SER A 38 -21.02 17.02 2.40
N VAL A 39 -22.32 17.14 2.65
CA VAL A 39 -23.31 16.29 1.96
C VAL A 39 -23.26 16.47 0.44
N GLU A 40 -22.96 17.67 -0.03
CA GLU A 40 -22.80 17.96 -1.47
C GLU A 40 -21.64 17.18 -2.08
N GLU A 41 -20.51 17.14 -1.38
CA GLU A 41 -19.34 16.32 -1.77
C GLU A 41 -19.69 14.84 -1.77
N ILE A 42 -20.27 14.32 -0.69
CA ILE A 42 -20.69 12.91 -0.59
C ILE A 42 -21.62 12.54 -1.75
N LYS A 43 -22.59 13.40 -2.09
CA LYS A 43 -23.50 13.18 -3.23
C LYS A 43 -22.79 13.18 -4.58
N SER A 44 -21.73 13.95 -4.74
CA SER A 44 -20.98 14.01 -6.00
C SER A 44 -20.34 12.67 -6.38
N HIS A 45 -20.06 11.81 -5.38
CA HIS A 45 -19.59 10.43 -5.58
C HIS A 45 -20.71 9.42 -5.87
N ASN A 46 -21.97 9.85 -5.95
CA ASN A 46 -23.13 9.00 -6.27
C ASN A 46 -23.22 7.67 -5.47
N PRO A 47 -23.09 7.70 -4.12
CA PRO A 47 -23.04 6.48 -3.31
C PRO A 47 -24.37 5.73 -3.28
N LYS A 48 -24.28 4.41 -3.14
CA LYS A 48 -25.40 3.51 -2.80
C LYS A 48 -25.54 3.27 -1.31
N GLY A 49 -24.48 3.51 -0.55
CA GLY A 49 -24.46 3.40 0.91
C GLY A 49 -23.28 4.15 1.51
N ILE A 50 -23.36 4.41 2.80
CA ILE A 50 -22.33 5.13 3.56
C ILE A 50 -21.86 4.24 4.71
N ILE A 51 -20.55 4.15 4.92
CA ILE A 51 -19.97 3.54 6.12
C ILE A 51 -19.35 4.64 6.98
N LEU A 52 -19.69 4.67 8.26
CA LEU A 52 -19.05 5.51 9.26
C LEU A 52 -17.98 4.66 9.95
N SER A 53 -16.70 4.98 9.74
CA SER A 53 -15.60 4.18 10.28
C SER A 53 -15.50 4.29 11.81
N GLY A 54 -14.62 3.47 12.39
CA GLY A 54 -14.21 3.63 13.78
C GLY A 54 -13.37 4.90 13.98
N GLY A 55 -13.02 5.17 15.23
CA GLY A 55 -12.14 6.27 15.59
C GLY A 55 -11.67 6.12 17.04
N PRO A 56 -10.56 6.79 17.42
CA PRO A 56 -10.04 6.72 18.78
C PRO A 56 -10.80 7.62 19.77
N ALA A 57 -11.61 8.56 19.28
CA ALA A 57 -12.32 9.55 20.09
C ALA A 57 -13.51 8.94 20.83
N SER A 58 -13.93 9.58 21.92
CA SER A 58 -15.25 9.36 22.54
C SER A 58 -16.27 10.37 22.01
N VAL A 59 -17.52 9.95 21.81
CA VAL A 59 -18.59 10.82 21.26
C VAL A 59 -18.95 12.02 22.15
N TYR A 60 -18.54 12.02 23.42
CA TYR A 60 -18.76 13.12 24.37
C TYR A 60 -17.58 14.07 24.52
N GLU A 61 -16.45 13.80 23.85
CA GLU A 61 -15.32 14.72 23.85
C GLU A 61 -15.68 16.04 23.16
N LYS A 62 -15.12 17.14 23.65
CA LYS A 62 -15.43 18.50 23.16
C LYS A 62 -15.20 18.66 21.66
N ASP A 63 -14.15 18.03 21.14
CA ASP A 63 -13.73 18.10 19.74
C ASP A 63 -13.96 16.76 19.02
N ALA A 64 -14.93 15.96 19.50
CA ALA A 64 -15.28 14.68 18.91
C ALA A 64 -15.69 14.86 17.43
N PRO A 65 -15.23 13.99 16.51
CA PRO A 65 -15.52 14.12 15.10
C PRO A 65 -16.98 13.75 14.78
N PHE A 66 -17.74 14.69 14.21
CA PHE A 66 -19.12 14.47 13.76
C PHE A 66 -19.27 14.71 12.26
N PRO A 67 -20.06 13.88 11.54
CA PRO A 67 -20.37 14.14 10.15
C PRO A 67 -21.43 15.23 10.03
N ASP A 68 -21.61 15.73 8.81
CA ASP A 68 -22.80 16.52 8.49
C ASP A 68 -24.06 15.66 8.70
N LYS A 69 -24.90 16.04 9.66
CA LYS A 69 -26.10 15.26 10.06
C LYS A 69 -27.09 15.07 8.91
N ARG A 70 -27.05 15.92 7.87
CA ARG A 70 -27.88 15.78 6.68
C ARG A 70 -27.65 14.45 5.93
N ILE A 71 -26.56 13.72 6.21
CA ILE A 71 -26.34 12.38 5.64
C ILE A 71 -27.47 11.39 6.00
N PHE A 72 -28.07 11.53 7.19
CA PHE A 72 -29.13 10.63 7.66
C PHE A 72 -30.46 10.86 6.94
N ASP A 73 -30.61 11.99 6.24
CA ASP A 73 -31.81 12.36 5.49
C ASP A 73 -31.71 12.00 3.99
N LEU A 74 -30.61 11.38 3.55
CA LEU A 74 -30.38 11.02 2.16
C LEU A 74 -31.18 9.81 1.68
N GLY A 75 -31.78 9.04 2.59
CA GLY A 75 -32.48 7.79 2.28
C GLY A 75 -31.58 6.65 1.80
N LEU A 76 -30.26 6.81 1.96
CA LEU A 76 -29.22 5.82 1.68
C LEU A 76 -28.99 4.93 2.91
N PRO A 77 -28.72 3.63 2.73
CA PRO A 77 -28.22 2.77 3.80
C PRO A 77 -26.95 3.29 4.46
N ILE A 78 -26.89 3.23 5.79
CA ILE A 78 -25.72 3.63 6.59
C ILE A 78 -25.29 2.48 7.49
N LEU A 79 -23.99 2.17 7.54
CA LEU A 79 -23.39 1.25 8.50
C LEU A 79 -22.38 1.97 9.38
N GLY A 80 -22.61 2.02 10.70
CA GLY A 80 -21.63 2.51 11.66
C GLY A 80 -20.76 1.40 12.25
N ILE A 81 -19.44 1.56 12.23
CA ILE A 81 -18.48 0.59 12.79
C ILE A 81 -17.82 1.21 14.02
N CYS A 82 -17.93 0.54 15.18
CA CYS A 82 -17.34 0.97 16.45
C CYS A 82 -17.75 2.41 16.83
N TYR A 83 -16.88 3.40 16.63
CA TYR A 83 -17.21 4.82 16.83
C TYR A 83 -18.42 5.26 16.00
N GLY A 84 -18.54 4.80 14.75
CA GLY A 84 -19.70 5.08 13.90
C GLY A 84 -21.03 4.62 14.52
N LEU A 85 -21.05 3.44 15.17
CA LEU A 85 -22.22 2.94 15.91
C LEU A 85 -22.53 3.84 17.12
N GLN A 86 -21.51 4.23 17.88
CA GLN A 86 -21.66 5.10 19.05
C GLN A 86 -22.20 6.47 18.65
N LEU A 87 -21.70 7.01 17.54
CA LEU A 87 -22.11 8.30 16.98
C LEU A 87 -23.56 8.26 16.51
N ILE A 88 -23.97 7.21 15.78
CA ILE A 88 -25.37 6.98 15.42
C ILE A 88 -26.24 6.96 16.68
N THR A 89 -25.84 6.15 17.67
CA THR A 89 -26.57 6.02 18.93
C THR A 89 -26.75 7.38 19.61
N HIS A 90 -25.68 8.16 19.72
CA HIS A 90 -25.69 9.48 20.34
C HIS A 90 -26.60 10.47 19.58
N ILE A 91 -26.49 10.54 18.26
CA ILE A 91 -27.25 11.48 17.43
C ILE A 91 -28.77 11.23 17.53
N PHE A 92 -29.18 9.96 17.61
CA PHE A 92 -30.60 9.59 17.71
C PHE A 92 -31.14 9.56 19.15
N GLY A 93 -30.36 9.97 20.15
CA GLY A 93 -30.82 10.13 21.53
C GLY A 93 -30.70 8.87 22.40
N GLY A 94 -29.89 7.89 21.97
CA GLY A 94 -29.44 6.79 22.83
C GLY A 94 -28.34 7.23 23.82
N GLU A 95 -27.80 6.28 24.57
CA GLU A 95 -26.78 6.53 25.59
C GLU A 95 -25.57 5.63 25.38
N VAL A 96 -24.39 6.27 25.37
CA VAL A 96 -23.08 5.63 25.28
C VAL A 96 -22.35 5.92 26.59
N VAL A 97 -21.64 4.94 27.14
CA VAL A 97 -20.84 5.13 28.34
C VAL A 97 -19.44 4.60 28.13
N LYS A 98 -18.48 5.23 28.79
CA LYS A 98 -17.12 4.72 28.90
C LYS A 98 -17.14 3.45 29.75
N SER A 99 -16.57 2.38 29.22
CA SER A 99 -16.45 1.10 29.92
C SER A 99 -15.20 1.10 30.81
N ASP A 100 -15.36 0.77 32.09
CA ASP A 100 -14.23 0.62 33.03
C ASP A 100 -13.27 -0.52 32.65
N LYS A 101 -13.76 -1.47 31.85
CA LYS A 101 -12.97 -2.54 31.23
C LYS A 101 -12.99 -2.32 29.73
N HIS A 102 -11.84 -1.97 29.15
CA HIS A 102 -11.70 -1.95 27.72
C HIS A 102 -11.76 -3.38 27.16
N GLU A 103 -12.63 -3.62 26.18
CA GLU A 103 -12.71 -4.90 25.47
C GLU A 103 -11.93 -4.76 24.17
N TYR A 104 -10.61 -4.91 24.29
CA TYR A 104 -9.72 -5.06 23.15
C TYR A 104 -9.46 -6.55 22.96
N GLY A 105 -9.96 -7.11 21.87
CA GLY A 105 -9.64 -8.48 21.50
C GLY A 105 -10.79 -9.28 20.91
N LYS A 106 -10.54 -10.58 20.84
CA LYS A 106 -11.48 -11.57 20.31
C LYS A 106 -12.65 -11.74 21.28
N ALA A 107 -13.86 -11.52 20.79
CA ALA A 107 -15.11 -11.79 21.49
C ALA A 107 -15.97 -12.77 20.68
N GLU A 108 -16.95 -13.39 21.33
CA GLU A 108 -17.99 -14.18 20.67
C GLU A 108 -19.30 -13.39 20.72
N ILE A 109 -19.97 -13.25 19.56
CA ILE A 109 -21.28 -12.63 19.46
C ILE A 109 -22.37 -13.69 19.30
N ASP A 110 -23.53 -13.40 19.88
CA ASP A 110 -24.80 -14.09 19.68
C ASP A 110 -25.65 -13.27 18.71
N ILE A 111 -25.84 -13.77 17.49
CA ILE A 111 -26.64 -13.15 16.44
C ILE A 111 -28.11 -13.50 16.69
N LEU A 112 -28.94 -12.47 16.82
CA LEU A 112 -30.35 -12.59 17.16
C LEU A 112 -31.26 -12.58 15.93
N ASP A 113 -30.76 -12.06 14.81
CA ASP A 113 -31.52 -11.88 13.57
C ASP A 113 -30.61 -12.04 12.34
N HIS A 114 -31.07 -12.82 11.35
CA HIS A 114 -30.35 -13.16 10.12
C HIS A 114 -31.00 -12.58 8.86
N GLU A 115 -31.90 -11.61 8.99
CA GLU A 115 -32.70 -11.10 7.87
C GLU A 115 -31.88 -10.23 6.91
N ASP A 116 -30.88 -9.47 7.39
CA ASP A 116 -30.18 -8.45 6.60
C ASP A 116 -28.64 -8.55 6.68
N LEU A 117 -28.01 -7.85 7.63
CA LEU A 117 -26.57 -7.69 7.79
C LEU A 117 -25.87 -9.02 8.11
N PHE A 118 -26.55 -9.90 8.85
CA PHE A 118 -26.06 -11.23 9.25
C PHE A 118 -26.70 -12.38 8.47
N TYR A 119 -27.21 -12.09 7.27
CA TYR A 119 -27.74 -13.12 6.37
C TYR A 119 -26.70 -14.20 6.07
N ASP A 120 -27.12 -15.46 6.14
CA ASP A 120 -26.31 -16.66 5.90
C ASP A 120 -25.06 -16.80 6.81
N LEU A 121 -25.12 -16.23 8.01
CA LEU A 121 -24.09 -16.37 9.04
C LEU A 121 -24.57 -17.29 10.18
N PRO A 122 -23.66 -17.98 10.88
CA PRO A 122 -24.02 -18.80 12.03
C PRO A 122 -24.54 -17.95 13.21
N ASN A 123 -25.34 -18.54 14.11
CA ASN A 123 -25.85 -17.86 15.30
C ASN A 123 -24.74 -17.35 16.23
N HIS A 124 -23.58 -18.01 16.22
CA HIS A 124 -22.43 -17.64 17.02
C HIS A 124 -21.21 -17.47 16.12
N MET A 125 -20.48 -16.38 16.30
CA MET A 125 -19.21 -16.18 15.62
C MET A 125 -18.24 -15.34 16.42
N HIS A 126 -16.96 -15.50 16.13
CA HIS A 126 -15.92 -14.66 16.70
C HIS A 126 -15.76 -13.36 15.92
N VAL A 127 -15.63 -12.27 16.68
CA VAL A 127 -15.41 -10.91 16.18
C VAL A 127 -14.28 -10.23 16.91
N TRP A 128 -13.76 -9.16 16.32
CA TRP A 128 -12.76 -8.31 16.94
C TRP A 128 -13.37 -7.05 17.55
N MET A 129 -13.46 -7.01 18.87
CA MET A 129 -13.86 -5.83 19.63
C MET A 129 -12.65 -4.92 19.85
N SER A 130 -12.85 -3.62 19.67
CA SER A 130 -11.81 -2.62 19.92
C SER A 130 -12.42 -1.29 20.35
N HIS A 131 -13.07 -1.29 21.52
CA HIS A 131 -13.77 -0.10 22.00
C HIS A 131 -13.54 0.16 23.50
N ALA A 132 -13.41 1.45 23.82
CA ALA A 132 -13.42 1.94 25.20
C ALA A 132 -14.85 2.27 25.67
N ASP A 133 -15.70 2.68 24.74
CA ASP A 133 -17.08 3.08 25.01
C ASP A 133 -18.06 2.01 24.52
N LYS A 134 -19.23 1.91 25.14
CA LYS A 134 -20.29 0.99 24.74
C LYS A 134 -21.65 1.64 24.83
N VAL A 135 -22.55 1.22 23.93
CA VAL A 135 -23.96 1.60 24.01
C VAL A 135 -24.60 0.92 25.21
N ILE A 136 -25.42 1.65 25.98
CA ILE A 136 -26.24 1.11 27.09
C ILE A 136 -27.73 1.43 26.97
N LYS A 137 -28.11 2.33 26.06
CA LYS A 137 -29.50 2.61 25.74
C LYS A 137 -29.65 2.82 24.24
N LEU A 138 -30.53 2.04 23.61
CA LEU A 138 -30.85 2.20 22.19
C LEU A 138 -31.68 3.46 21.95
N PRO A 139 -31.48 4.15 20.81
CA PRO A 139 -32.41 5.15 20.34
C PRO A 139 -33.78 4.56 19.99
N GLU A 140 -34.82 5.39 19.97
CA GLU A 140 -36.16 4.95 19.57
C GLU A 140 -36.16 4.43 18.11
N GLY A 141 -36.88 3.32 17.88
CA GLY A 141 -36.97 2.66 16.57
C GLY A 141 -35.75 1.83 16.18
N PHE A 142 -34.71 1.76 17.02
CA PHE A 142 -33.60 0.82 16.84
C PHE A 142 -33.85 -0.49 17.58
N GLU A 143 -33.46 -1.59 16.96
CA GLU A 143 -33.51 -2.94 17.52
C GLU A 143 -32.10 -3.56 17.57
N VAL A 144 -31.89 -4.43 18.57
CA VAL A 144 -30.66 -5.20 18.70
C VAL A 144 -30.71 -6.44 17.80
N ILE A 145 -29.65 -6.66 17.03
CA ILE A 145 -29.53 -7.80 16.11
C ILE A 145 -28.33 -8.70 16.42
N ALA A 146 -27.40 -8.26 17.28
CA ALA A 146 -26.42 -9.13 17.92
C ALA A 146 -26.00 -8.58 19.28
N ARG A 147 -25.56 -9.46 20.18
CA ARG A 147 -25.07 -9.13 21.53
C ARG A 147 -23.81 -9.91 21.89
N THR A 148 -23.04 -9.40 22.84
CA THR A 148 -22.04 -10.18 23.59
C THR A 148 -22.37 -10.15 25.07
N PHE A 149 -21.60 -10.89 25.88
CA PHE A 149 -21.69 -10.84 27.34
C PHE A 149 -21.45 -9.42 27.90
N ASN A 150 -20.53 -8.65 27.30
CA ASN A 150 -20.11 -7.33 27.80
C ASN A 150 -20.76 -6.15 27.05
N ALA A 151 -21.25 -6.38 25.83
CA ALA A 151 -21.88 -5.40 24.95
C ALA A 151 -23.28 -5.90 24.55
N PRO A 152 -24.34 -5.53 25.29
CA PRO A 152 -25.71 -5.98 24.98
C PRO A 152 -26.22 -5.48 23.62
N TYR A 153 -25.60 -4.44 23.07
CA TYR A 153 -25.91 -3.87 21.77
C TYR A 153 -24.71 -3.99 20.82
N ALA A 154 -24.20 -5.21 20.65
CA ALA A 154 -23.04 -5.47 19.80
C ALA A 154 -23.33 -5.20 18.31
N ALA A 155 -24.59 -5.33 17.89
CA ALA A 155 -25.07 -4.81 16.62
C ALA A 155 -26.52 -4.35 16.72
N ILE A 156 -26.85 -3.27 16.01
CA ILE A 156 -28.17 -2.64 16.02
C ILE A 156 -28.63 -2.35 14.59
N ARG A 157 -29.94 -2.19 14.41
CA ARG A 157 -30.50 -1.66 13.16
C ARG A 157 -31.74 -0.80 13.37
N ASN A 158 -32.04 0.02 12.38
CA ASN A 158 -33.30 0.71 12.17
C ASN A 158 -33.69 0.55 10.69
N LYS A 159 -34.70 -0.28 10.40
CA LYS A 159 -35.11 -0.61 9.03
C LYS A 159 -35.73 0.58 8.30
N GLU A 160 -36.52 1.39 8.99
CA GLU A 160 -37.20 2.55 8.41
C GLU A 160 -36.19 3.60 7.92
N LYS A 161 -35.17 3.89 8.74
CA LYS A 161 -34.09 4.83 8.41
C LYS A 161 -32.97 4.19 7.58
N LYS A 162 -32.98 2.87 7.40
CA LYS A 162 -31.91 2.09 6.75
C LYS A 162 -30.55 2.32 7.43
N ILE A 163 -30.50 2.19 8.75
CA ILE A 163 -29.28 2.38 9.52
C ILE A 163 -28.93 1.08 10.23
N TRP A 164 -27.67 0.67 10.14
CA TRP A 164 -27.10 -0.46 10.87
C TRP A 164 -25.87 0.03 11.63
N GLY A 165 -25.51 -0.70 12.68
CA GLY A 165 -24.24 -0.46 13.35
C GLY A 165 -23.72 -1.70 14.06
N VAL A 166 -22.40 -1.82 14.12
CA VAL A 166 -21.68 -2.92 14.77
C VAL A 166 -20.61 -2.37 15.70
N GLN A 167 -20.44 -2.99 16.86
CA GLN A 167 -19.48 -2.55 17.88
C GLN A 167 -18.06 -3.14 17.65
N PHE A 168 -17.96 -4.12 16.75
CA PHE A 168 -16.74 -4.79 16.34
C PHE A 168 -16.31 -4.39 14.92
N HIS A 169 -15.11 -4.77 14.53
CA HIS A 169 -14.53 -4.46 13.21
C HIS A 169 -14.70 -5.63 12.23
N PRO A 170 -15.62 -5.57 11.26
CA PRO A 170 -15.76 -6.60 10.23
C PRO A 170 -14.66 -6.58 9.16
N GLU A 171 -13.87 -5.51 9.07
CA GLU A 171 -12.83 -5.32 8.06
C GLU A 171 -11.51 -6.07 8.37
N VAL A 172 -11.28 -6.40 9.65
CA VAL A 172 -10.05 -7.05 10.11
C VAL A 172 -10.12 -8.58 9.97
N SER A 173 -8.98 -9.21 9.71
CA SER A 173 -8.86 -10.67 9.54
C SER A 173 -9.28 -11.48 10.77
N HIS A 174 -9.21 -10.88 11.96
CA HIS A 174 -9.64 -11.49 13.22
C HIS A 174 -11.15 -11.76 13.27
N THR A 175 -11.96 -11.01 12.51
CA THR A 175 -13.38 -11.29 12.30
C THR A 175 -13.52 -12.16 11.05
N TYR A 176 -13.45 -13.48 11.21
CA TYR A 176 -13.31 -14.43 10.09
C TYR A 176 -14.42 -14.28 9.01
N LEU A 177 -15.67 -14.08 9.43
CA LEU A 177 -16.81 -13.87 8.51
C LEU A 177 -17.13 -12.38 8.27
N GLY A 178 -16.20 -11.47 8.61
CA GLY A 178 -16.41 -10.04 8.49
C GLY A 178 -16.59 -9.56 7.05
N LYS A 179 -15.93 -10.24 6.09
CA LYS A 179 -16.14 -10.00 4.65
C LYS A 179 -17.58 -10.27 4.22
N GLU A 180 -18.23 -11.31 4.76
CA GLU A 180 -19.63 -11.62 4.45
C GLU A 180 -20.58 -10.57 5.05
N ILE A 181 -20.28 -10.01 6.23
CA ILE A 181 -21.02 -8.88 6.81
C ILE A 181 -20.97 -7.65 5.88
N LEU A 182 -19.77 -7.27 5.43
CA LEU A 182 -19.60 -6.15 4.50
C LEU A 182 -20.26 -6.40 3.14
N LYS A 183 -20.24 -7.65 2.67
CA LYS A 183 -20.94 -8.07 1.45
C LYS A 183 -22.46 -8.00 1.60
N ASN A 184 -23.01 -8.43 2.73
CA ASN A 184 -24.44 -8.28 3.01
C ASN A 184 -24.84 -6.79 3.02
N PHE A 185 -24.02 -5.93 3.63
CA PHE A 185 -24.27 -4.49 3.56
C PHE A 185 -24.19 -3.94 2.12
N ALA A 186 -23.10 -4.17 1.40
CA ALA A 186 -22.89 -3.55 0.09
C ALA A 186 -23.78 -4.15 -1.01
N VAL A 187 -23.92 -5.47 -1.07
CA VAL A 187 -24.68 -6.15 -2.13
C VAL A 187 -26.15 -6.26 -1.77
N ARG A 188 -26.49 -6.74 -0.58
CA ARG A 188 -27.88 -7.08 -0.23
C ARG A 188 -28.68 -5.85 0.19
N ILE A 189 -28.09 -5.00 1.04
CA ILE A 189 -28.73 -3.81 1.58
C ILE A 189 -28.60 -2.63 0.60
N CYS A 190 -27.38 -2.30 0.17
CA CYS A 190 -27.13 -1.14 -0.71
C CYS A 190 -27.42 -1.43 -2.18
N ARG A 191 -27.48 -2.71 -2.58
CA ARG A 191 -27.71 -3.14 -3.98
C ARG A 191 -26.67 -2.57 -4.94
N CYS A 192 -25.41 -2.52 -4.49
CA CYS A 192 -24.28 -2.16 -5.35
C CYS A 192 -24.11 -3.18 -6.48
N SER A 193 -23.77 -2.71 -7.68
CA SER A 193 -23.27 -3.55 -8.76
C SER A 193 -21.84 -3.97 -8.47
N GLN A 194 -21.49 -5.19 -8.84
CA GLN A 194 -20.14 -5.74 -8.73
C GLN A 194 -19.35 -5.50 -10.03
N ASP A 195 -19.32 -4.25 -10.49
CA ASP A 195 -18.74 -3.85 -11.78
C ASP A 195 -17.32 -3.29 -11.68
N TRP A 196 -16.79 -3.14 -10.47
CA TRP A 196 -15.41 -2.72 -10.23
C TRP A 196 -14.45 -3.89 -10.43
N THR A 197 -14.10 -4.13 -11.69
CA THR A 197 -13.16 -5.16 -12.13
C THR A 197 -12.00 -4.51 -12.88
N MET A 198 -10.81 -5.10 -12.83
CA MET A 198 -9.65 -4.52 -13.51
C MET A 198 -9.79 -4.46 -15.03
N GLY A 199 -10.57 -5.37 -15.64
CA GLY A 199 -10.92 -5.30 -17.06
C GLY A 199 -11.79 -4.08 -17.40
N ASN A 200 -12.83 -3.81 -16.60
CA ASN A 200 -13.66 -2.61 -16.77
C ASN A 200 -12.84 -1.34 -16.53
N PHE A 201 -12.09 -1.30 -15.42
CA PHE A 201 -11.22 -0.17 -15.07
C PHE A 201 -10.24 0.15 -16.19
N LEU A 202 -9.58 -0.88 -16.75
CA LEU A 202 -8.64 -0.74 -17.86
C LEU A 202 -9.28 -0.04 -19.06
N MET A 203 -10.45 -0.53 -19.51
CA MET A 203 -11.16 0.06 -20.65
C MET A 203 -11.56 1.52 -20.40
N GLU A 204 -12.10 1.82 -19.21
CA GLU A 204 -12.53 3.17 -18.88
C GLU A 204 -11.35 4.14 -18.78
N LYS A 205 -10.29 3.73 -18.08
CA LYS A 205 -9.11 4.57 -17.84
C LYS A 205 -8.33 4.83 -19.14
N GLN A 206 -8.29 3.87 -20.07
CA GLN A 206 -7.71 4.09 -21.40
C GLN A 206 -8.45 5.20 -22.18
N VAL A 207 -9.79 5.20 -22.15
CA VAL A 207 -10.60 6.24 -22.81
C VAL A 207 -10.38 7.60 -22.14
N GLU A 208 -10.36 7.63 -20.80
CA GLU A 208 -10.09 8.84 -20.02
C GLU A 208 -8.72 9.45 -20.38
N ILE A 209 -7.66 8.64 -20.33
CA ILE A 209 -6.29 9.08 -20.67
C ILE A 209 -6.22 9.58 -22.11
N LYS A 210 -6.81 8.85 -23.06
CA LYS A 210 -6.81 9.22 -24.48
C LYS A 210 -7.51 10.57 -24.71
N ASN A 211 -8.62 10.82 -24.02
CA ASN A 211 -9.34 12.10 -24.11
C ASN A 211 -8.58 13.24 -23.44
N LEU A 212 -7.93 12.98 -22.30
CA LEU A 212 -7.13 13.96 -21.56
C LEU A 212 -5.89 14.41 -22.33
N VAL A 213 -5.17 13.45 -22.92
CA VAL A 213 -3.91 13.69 -23.63
C VAL A 213 -4.14 14.15 -25.06
N GLY A 214 -5.13 13.59 -25.75
CA GLY A 214 -5.36 13.83 -27.17
C GLY A 214 -4.13 13.46 -28.00
N ASN A 215 -3.60 14.43 -28.76
CA ASN A 215 -2.42 14.25 -29.62
C ASN A 215 -1.11 14.75 -28.97
N LYS A 216 -1.14 15.09 -27.68
CA LYS A 216 0.02 15.62 -26.95
C LYS A 216 0.91 14.49 -26.47
N LYS A 217 2.15 14.81 -26.10
CA LYS A 217 3.10 13.81 -25.59
C LYS A 217 3.13 13.80 -24.08
N ALA A 218 3.38 12.61 -23.56
CA ALA A 218 3.59 12.34 -22.15
C ALA A 218 4.97 11.70 -21.94
N ILE A 219 5.57 11.97 -20.79
CA ILE A 219 6.77 11.28 -20.32
C ILE A 219 6.48 10.50 -19.05
N CYS A 220 7.21 9.42 -18.82
CA CYS A 220 7.10 8.62 -17.60
C CYS A 220 8.49 8.32 -17.03
N ALA A 221 8.67 8.57 -15.73
CA ALA A 221 9.84 8.09 -15.00
C ALA A 221 9.63 6.60 -14.67
N LEU A 222 10.35 5.73 -15.40
CA LEU A 222 10.29 4.29 -15.18
C LEU A 222 11.34 3.92 -14.12
N SER A 223 10.92 3.30 -13.01
CA SER A 223 11.85 2.87 -11.95
C SER A 223 12.10 1.36 -11.96
N GLY A 224 11.36 0.58 -12.75
CA GLY A 224 11.35 -0.88 -12.70
C GLY A 224 10.52 -1.47 -11.54
N GLY A 225 9.88 -0.62 -10.72
CA GLY A 225 8.87 -1.03 -9.75
C GLY A 225 7.53 -1.33 -10.40
N VAL A 226 6.66 -2.10 -9.72
CA VAL A 226 5.37 -2.53 -10.27
C VAL A 226 4.46 -1.35 -10.63
N ASP A 227 4.43 -0.28 -9.82
CA ASP A 227 3.50 0.84 -10.02
C ASP A 227 3.85 1.65 -11.27
N SER A 228 5.12 2.05 -11.42
CA SER A 228 5.58 2.75 -12.62
C SER A 228 5.44 1.87 -13.87
N SER A 229 5.62 0.56 -13.72
CA SER A 229 5.50 -0.40 -14.82
C SER A 229 4.06 -0.50 -15.32
N VAL A 230 3.11 -0.69 -14.41
CA VAL A 230 1.68 -0.76 -14.72
C VAL A 230 1.17 0.56 -15.27
N ALA A 231 1.57 1.69 -14.69
CA ALA A 231 1.23 3.01 -15.20
C ALA A 231 1.77 3.25 -16.62
N ALA A 232 3.03 2.89 -16.88
CA ALA A 232 3.65 3.04 -18.20
C ALA A 232 2.93 2.20 -19.27
N VAL A 233 2.67 0.91 -19.01
CA VAL A 233 1.98 0.03 -19.96
C VAL A 233 0.52 0.48 -20.17
N LEU A 234 -0.18 0.87 -19.11
CA LEU A 234 -1.55 1.38 -19.21
C LEU A 234 -1.63 2.63 -20.09
N VAL A 235 -0.77 3.63 -19.85
CA VAL A 235 -0.76 4.86 -20.63
C VAL A 235 -0.30 4.58 -22.06
N HIS A 236 0.69 3.72 -22.27
CA HIS A 236 1.11 3.34 -23.63
C HIS A 236 -0.02 2.68 -24.41
N ASN A 237 -0.78 1.77 -23.80
CA ASN A 237 -1.95 1.17 -24.46
C ASN A 237 -3.02 2.23 -24.83
N ALA A 238 -3.09 3.35 -24.11
CA ALA A 238 -4.04 4.43 -24.37
C ALA A 238 -3.59 5.40 -25.48
N ILE A 239 -2.29 5.77 -25.52
CA ILE A 239 -1.76 6.84 -26.39
C ILE A 239 -0.64 6.41 -27.35
N GLY A 240 -0.22 5.15 -27.32
CA GLY A 240 0.84 4.59 -28.16
C GLY A 240 2.17 5.32 -28.00
N ASP A 241 2.79 5.64 -29.14
CA ASP A 241 4.12 6.27 -29.23
C ASP A 241 4.16 7.73 -28.75
N ASN A 242 3.02 8.30 -28.35
CA ASN A 242 2.98 9.60 -27.67
C ASN A 242 3.48 9.52 -26.23
N LEU A 243 3.68 8.32 -25.68
CA LEU A 243 4.38 8.09 -24.41
C LEU A 243 5.86 7.81 -24.66
N THR A 244 6.74 8.54 -23.97
CA THR A 244 8.16 8.21 -23.86
C THR A 244 8.54 7.94 -22.41
N CYS A 245 9.01 6.72 -22.13
CA CYS A 245 9.57 6.36 -20.83
C CYS A 245 11.05 6.74 -20.76
N ILE A 246 11.47 7.24 -19.59
CA ILE A 246 12.88 7.50 -19.26
C ILE A 246 13.24 6.62 -18.08
N PHE A 247 14.25 5.78 -18.26
CA PHE A 247 14.84 4.93 -17.24
C PHE A 247 16.26 5.41 -16.94
N VAL A 248 16.50 5.87 -15.72
CA VAL A 248 17.81 6.33 -15.28
C VAL A 248 18.52 5.21 -14.54
N ASP A 249 19.54 4.63 -15.17
CA ASP A 249 20.47 3.72 -14.50
C ASP A 249 21.44 4.56 -13.66
N ASN A 250 21.12 4.65 -12.38
CA ASN A 250 21.93 5.35 -11.38
C ASN A 250 23.14 4.53 -10.91
N GLY A 251 23.35 3.32 -11.44
CA GLY A 251 24.43 2.44 -11.01
C GLY A 251 24.22 1.85 -9.61
N LEU A 252 23.01 1.92 -9.04
CA LEU A 252 22.66 1.41 -7.70
C LEU A 252 21.57 0.32 -7.78
N LEU A 253 21.30 -0.19 -8.97
CA LEU A 253 20.32 -1.24 -9.25
C LEU A 253 20.85 -2.65 -8.93
N ARG A 254 19.93 -3.61 -8.86
CA ARG A 254 20.26 -5.04 -8.69
C ARG A 254 20.92 -5.59 -9.95
N LYS A 255 21.56 -6.77 -9.81
CA LYS A 255 22.18 -7.47 -10.94
C LYS A 255 21.13 -7.79 -12.02
N GLY A 256 21.41 -7.41 -13.27
CA GLY A 256 20.56 -7.73 -14.43
C GLY A 256 19.28 -6.91 -14.55
N GLU A 257 19.05 -5.94 -13.65
CA GLU A 257 17.80 -5.18 -13.58
C GLU A 257 17.60 -4.26 -14.80
N ARG A 258 18.66 -3.59 -15.25
CA ARG A 258 18.62 -2.73 -16.43
C ARG A 258 18.22 -3.53 -17.66
N GLU A 259 18.88 -4.65 -17.88
CA GLU A 259 18.62 -5.53 -19.03
C GLU A 259 17.20 -6.10 -18.99
N GLN A 260 16.68 -6.42 -17.80
CA GLN A 260 15.31 -6.89 -17.63
C GLN A 260 14.28 -5.80 -17.96
N VAL A 261 14.53 -4.56 -17.54
CA VAL A 261 13.69 -3.39 -17.87
C VAL A 261 13.73 -3.13 -19.37
N GLU A 262 14.91 -3.07 -19.99
CA GLU A 262 15.06 -2.86 -21.43
C GLU A 262 14.30 -3.93 -22.22
N LYS A 263 14.54 -5.20 -21.91
CA LYS A 263 13.86 -6.32 -22.57
C LYS A 263 12.34 -6.27 -22.42
N THR A 264 11.85 -5.94 -21.22
CA THR A 264 10.41 -5.94 -21.00
C THR A 264 9.74 -4.79 -21.74
N PHE A 265 10.21 -3.56 -21.55
CA PHE A 265 9.51 -2.39 -22.06
C PHE A 265 9.79 -2.12 -23.53
N ARG A 266 11.05 -2.28 -23.98
CA ARG A 266 11.43 -2.04 -25.37
C ARG A 266 11.13 -3.25 -26.25
N ASP A 267 11.52 -4.45 -25.86
CA ASP A 267 11.42 -5.61 -26.77
C ASP A 267 10.05 -6.29 -26.72
N ASN A 268 9.40 -6.38 -25.55
CA ASN A 268 8.08 -7.03 -25.45
C ASN A 268 6.94 -6.03 -25.70
N PHE A 269 6.95 -4.90 -24.99
CA PHE A 269 5.86 -3.90 -25.08
C PHE A 269 6.08 -2.84 -26.16
N HIS A 270 7.26 -2.76 -26.79
CA HIS A 270 7.57 -1.78 -27.84
C HIS A 270 7.38 -0.31 -27.41
N ILE A 271 7.50 -0.04 -26.11
CA ILE A 271 7.39 1.31 -25.55
C ILE A 271 8.63 2.13 -25.91
N PRO A 272 8.48 3.36 -26.42
CA PRO A 272 9.61 4.28 -26.59
C PRO A 272 10.33 4.50 -25.24
N LEU A 273 11.55 3.95 -25.13
CA LEU A 273 12.32 3.91 -23.89
C LEU A 273 13.71 4.52 -24.06
N ILE A 274 13.95 5.64 -23.39
CA ILE A 274 15.26 6.26 -23.23
C ILE A 274 15.92 5.68 -21.98
N VAL A 275 17.05 5.00 -22.17
CA VAL A 275 17.87 4.50 -21.08
C VAL A 275 19.07 5.41 -20.91
N VAL A 276 19.24 5.91 -19.69
CA VAL A 276 20.24 6.91 -19.35
C VAL A 276 21.25 6.25 -18.44
N ASP A 277 22.48 6.12 -18.91
CA ASP A 277 23.58 5.66 -18.06
C ASP A 277 24.14 6.83 -17.27
N ALA A 278 23.81 6.89 -15.98
CA ALA A 278 24.26 7.93 -15.07
C ALA A 278 25.18 7.39 -13.97
N LYS A 279 25.59 6.12 -14.04
CA LYS A 279 26.36 5.43 -13.01
C LYS A 279 27.52 6.24 -12.47
N ASP A 280 28.41 6.71 -13.33
CA ASP A 280 29.60 7.45 -12.90
C ASP A 280 29.24 8.76 -12.19
N ARG A 281 28.17 9.44 -12.62
CA ARG A 281 27.71 10.69 -12.03
C ARG A 281 27.22 10.47 -10.59
N PHE A 282 26.45 9.40 -10.36
CA PHE A 282 25.98 9.01 -9.02
C PHE A 282 27.11 8.54 -8.11
N LEU A 283 28.01 7.67 -8.59
CA LEU A 283 29.12 7.17 -7.79
C LEU A 283 30.10 8.28 -7.40
N ASN A 284 30.38 9.22 -8.32
CA ASN A 284 31.22 10.37 -8.00
C ASN A 284 30.58 11.29 -6.94
N ALA A 285 29.26 11.48 -6.99
CA ALA A 285 28.53 12.28 -6.01
C ALA A 285 28.43 11.62 -4.63
N LEU A 286 28.48 10.29 -4.56
CA LEU A 286 28.41 9.52 -3.31
C LEU A 286 29.79 9.28 -2.66
N LYS A 287 30.88 9.66 -3.32
CA LYS A 287 32.24 9.45 -2.82
C LYS A 287 32.45 10.14 -1.46
N GLY A 288 32.92 9.38 -0.49
CA GLY A 288 33.14 9.83 0.90
C GLY A 288 31.87 10.07 1.72
N VAL A 289 30.67 9.84 1.16
CA VAL A 289 29.41 10.04 1.88
C VAL A 289 29.06 8.77 2.66
N THR A 290 28.96 8.90 3.98
CA THR A 290 28.63 7.79 4.88
C THR A 290 27.28 7.96 5.57
N ASP A 291 26.82 9.21 5.74
CA ASP A 291 25.52 9.51 6.34
C ASP A 291 24.36 9.08 5.42
N PRO A 292 23.44 8.22 5.88
CA PRO A 292 22.39 7.65 5.03
C PRO A 292 21.38 8.69 4.53
N GLU A 293 21.07 9.70 5.34
CA GLU A 293 20.18 10.78 4.94
C GLU A 293 20.80 11.67 3.86
N GLN A 294 22.10 11.93 3.94
CA GLN A 294 22.85 12.59 2.87
C GLN A 294 22.87 11.74 1.59
N LYS A 295 23.10 10.42 1.68
CA LYS A 295 23.02 9.51 0.52
C LYS A 295 21.66 9.62 -0.16
N ARG A 296 20.57 9.54 0.60
CA ARG A 296 19.18 9.68 0.10
C ARG A 296 18.96 11.00 -0.62
N LYS A 297 19.38 12.11 -0.02
CA LYS A 297 19.23 13.46 -0.61
C LYS A 297 20.02 13.61 -1.90
N ILE A 298 21.28 13.18 -1.92
CA ILE A 298 22.15 13.26 -3.11
C ILE A 298 21.54 12.46 -4.26
N ILE A 299 21.14 11.21 -4.00
CA ILE A 299 20.55 10.33 -5.02
C ILE A 299 19.24 10.90 -5.55
N GLY A 300 18.36 11.38 -4.65
CA GLY A 300 17.09 11.98 -5.04
C GLY A 300 17.27 13.22 -5.92
N ASN A 301 18.15 14.15 -5.53
CA ASN A 301 18.42 15.37 -6.29
C ASN A 301 19.04 15.06 -7.66
N LEU A 302 20.04 14.17 -7.70
CA LEU A 302 20.71 13.83 -8.94
C LEU A 302 19.80 13.09 -9.92
N PHE A 303 18.90 12.25 -9.41
CA PHE A 303 17.88 11.60 -10.24
C PHE A 303 16.96 12.62 -10.90
N ILE A 304 16.49 13.61 -10.14
CA ILE A 304 15.65 14.72 -10.65
C ILE A 304 16.41 15.49 -11.73
N GLU A 305 17.66 15.86 -11.50
CA GLU A 305 18.49 16.58 -12.48
C GLU A 305 18.67 15.80 -13.79
N VAL A 306 19.09 14.53 -13.70
CA VAL A 306 19.29 13.66 -14.86
C VAL A 306 17.98 13.46 -15.62
N PHE A 307 16.88 13.21 -14.91
CA PHE A 307 15.58 13.06 -15.54
C PHE A 307 15.13 14.34 -16.26
N GLU A 308 15.29 15.51 -15.65
CA GLU A 308 14.96 16.79 -16.27
C GLU A 308 15.81 17.08 -17.52
N GLU A 309 17.11 16.79 -17.46
CA GLU A 309 18.03 16.96 -18.59
C GLU A 309 17.58 16.14 -19.79
N GLU A 310 17.15 14.89 -19.57
CA GLU A 310 16.71 13.99 -20.64
C GLU A 310 15.31 14.33 -21.13
N ALA A 311 14.41 14.67 -20.21
CA ALA A 311 13.04 15.07 -20.56
C ALA A 311 13.02 16.35 -21.41
N LYS A 312 13.91 17.32 -21.16
CA LYS A 312 14.05 18.54 -21.98
C LYS A 312 14.48 18.28 -23.43
N LYS A 313 15.09 17.12 -23.72
CA LYS A 313 15.45 16.73 -25.09
C LYS A 313 14.24 16.25 -25.89
N ILE A 314 13.15 15.88 -25.21
CA ILE A 314 11.90 15.45 -25.82
C ILE A 314 11.05 16.69 -26.10
N LYS A 315 10.76 16.93 -27.38
CA LYS A 315 9.94 18.07 -27.80
C LYS A 315 8.45 17.81 -27.56
N ASP A 316 7.73 18.89 -27.23
CA ASP A 316 6.26 18.94 -27.16
C ASP A 316 5.64 18.04 -26.08
N VAL A 317 6.35 17.84 -24.98
CA VAL A 317 5.84 17.14 -23.79
C VAL A 317 4.97 18.09 -22.98
N GLU A 318 3.74 17.70 -22.70
CA GLU A 318 2.82 18.45 -21.83
C GLU A 318 2.46 17.69 -20.55
N PHE A 319 2.71 16.38 -20.50
CA PHE A 319 2.27 15.52 -19.41
C PHE A 319 3.39 14.70 -18.77
N LEU A 320 3.32 14.50 -17.46
CA LEU A 320 4.13 13.57 -16.68
C LEU A 320 3.24 12.48 -16.10
N VAL A 321 3.56 11.23 -16.39
CA VAL A 321 2.88 10.05 -15.84
C VAL A 321 3.52 9.66 -14.51
N GLN A 322 2.69 9.47 -13.49
CA GLN A 322 3.10 8.99 -12.17
C GLN A 322 2.25 7.79 -11.74
N GLY A 323 2.90 6.81 -11.11
CA GLY A 323 2.24 5.63 -10.54
C GLY A 323 1.66 5.87 -9.14
N THR A 324 1.14 7.06 -8.85
CA THR A 324 0.54 7.42 -7.55
C THR A 324 -0.63 6.48 -7.25
N LEU A 325 -0.68 5.92 -6.04
CA LEU A 325 -1.71 4.98 -5.62
C LEU A 325 -2.72 5.63 -4.67
N TYR A 326 -3.84 4.95 -4.46
CA TYR A 326 -4.90 5.46 -3.59
C TYR A 326 -4.48 5.73 -2.14
N PRO A 327 -3.66 4.86 -1.49
CA PRO A 327 -3.12 5.17 -0.16
C PRO A 327 -2.33 6.48 -0.10
N ASP A 328 -1.59 6.83 -1.16
CA ASP A 328 -0.80 8.06 -1.21
C ASP A 328 -1.72 9.30 -1.30
N VAL A 329 -2.83 9.20 -2.02
CA VAL A 329 -3.85 10.25 -2.12
C VAL A 329 -4.51 10.47 -0.75
N ILE A 330 -4.93 9.40 -0.07
CA ILE A 330 -5.59 9.51 1.24
C ILE A 330 -4.68 10.19 2.27
N GLU A 331 -3.41 9.77 2.35
CA GLU A 331 -2.43 10.36 3.27
C GLU A 331 -2.21 11.87 3.02
N SER A 332 -2.32 12.31 1.77
CA SER A 332 -2.21 13.73 1.41
C SER A 332 -3.42 14.58 1.80
N VAL A 333 -4.61 13.97 1.88
CA VAL A 333 -5.89 14.66 2.15
C VAL A 333 -6.24 14.65 3.65
N SER A 334 -5.72 13.71 4.44
CA SER A 334 -6.06 13.57 5.87
C SER A 334 -5.87 14.87 6.68
N VAL A 335 -7.00 15.55 6.95
CA VAL A 335 -7.09 16.79 7.74
C VAL A 335 -7.19 16.43 9.24
N LYS A 336 -6.08 16.55 9.97
CA LYS A 336 -5.90 16.43 11.45
C LYS A 336 -5.82 15.00 12.05
N GLY A 337 -4.58 14.60 12.39
CA GLY A 337 -4.22 13.50 13.31
C GLY A 337 -2.72 13.19 13.20
N PRO A 338 -2.00 12.75 14.26
CA PRO A 338 -0.54 12.77 14.34
C PRO A 338 0.12 11.59 13.60
N SER A 339 -0.28 11.33 12.37
CA SER A 339 0.65 10.76 11.40
C SER A 339 1.57 11.91 11.02
N ALA A 340 2.64 12.07 11.82
CA ALA A 340 3.76 12.91 11.48
C ALA A 340 4.06 12.73 9.99
N VAL A 341 4.41 13.83 9.32
CA VAL A 341 4.77 13.91 7.90
C VAL A 341 5.96 12.97 7.64
N ILE A 342 5.70 11.66 7.60
CA ILE A 342 6.70 10.57 7.54
C ILE A 342 6.88 10.10 6.08
N LYS A 343 6.15 10.67 5.13
CA LYS A 343 6.50 10.58 3.72
C LYS A 343 7.06 11.92 3.26
N THR A 344 8.37 12.10 3.41
CA THR A 344 9.12 13.05 2.59
C THR A 344 9.03 12.61 1.13
N HIS A 345 7.99 13.06 0.43
CA HIS A 345 7.86 13.16 -1.03
C HIS A 345 8.67 12.12 -1.83
N HIS A 346 8.27 10.85 -1.75
CA HIS A 346 8.71 9.86 -2.72
C HIS A 346 7.73 9.85 -3.89
N ASN A 347 8.25 10.23 -5.06
CA ASN A 347 7.71 10.14 -6.43
C ASN A 347 7.81 11.49 -7.12
N VAL A 348 9.02 11.89 -7.53
CA VAL A 348 9.25 12.99 -8.51
C VAL A 348 8.42 14.28 -8.29
N GLY A 349 7.96 14.52 -7.06
CA GLY A 349 6.75 15.34 -6.81
C GLY A 349 6.92 16.83 -7.09
N GLY A 350 8.17 17.31 -7.10
CA GLY A 350 8.49 18.69 -7.49
C GLY A 350 8.74 18.89 -9.00
N LEU A 351 8.85 17.81 -9.78
CA LEU A 351 9.07 17.89 -11.23
C LEU A 351 7.94 18.57 -12.00
N PRO A 352 6.65 18.31 -11.72
CA PRO A 352 5.55 18.89 -12.50
C PRO A 352 5.60 20.42 -12.48
N GLU A 353 5.78 21.01 -11.30
CA GLU A 353 5.90 22.46 -11.14
C GLU A 353 7.18 23.00 -11.78
N ARG A 354 8.32 22.35 -11.55
CA ARG A 354 9.62 22.78 -12.07
C ARG A 354 9.72 22.70 -13.60
N MET A 355 8.97 21.78 -14.22
CA MET A 355 8.96 21.55 -15.67
C MET A 355 7.71 22.08 -16.37
N ASN A 356 6.74 22.66 -15.63
CA ASN A 356 5.46 23.12 -16.15
C ASN A 356 4.67 22.01 -16.91
N LEU A 357 4.65 20.80 -16.33
CA LEU A 357 3.96 19.62 -16.87
C LEU A 357 2.65 19.35 -16.11
N LYS A 358 1.65 18.81 -16.81
CA LYS A 358 0.41 18.31 -16.21
C LYS A 358 0.57 16.86 -15.77
N LEU A 359 -0.04 16.49 -14.65
CA LEU A 359 0.04 15.12 -14.13
C LEU A 359 -0.98 14.18 -14.77
N ILE A 360 -0.56 12.94 -15.02
CA ILE A 360 -1.42 11.80 -15.30
C ILE A 360 -1.12 10.74 -14.23
N GLU A 361 -2.10 10.49 -13.36
CA GLU A 361 -1.98 9.54 -12.25
C GLU A 361 -3.00 8.41 -12.44
N PRO A 362 -2.77 7.47 -13.37
CA PRO A 362 -3.82 6.58 -13.81
C PRO A 362 -4.17 5.50 -12.77
N LEU A 363 -3.34 5.35 -11.72
CA LEU A 363 -3.51 4.35 -10.66
C LEU A 363 -4.04 4.97 -9.35
N ARG A 364 -4.37 6.27 -9.35
CA ARG A 364 -4.73 7.04 -8.14
C ARG A 364 -5.95 6.51 -7.38
N GLU A 365 -6.77 5.68 -8.03
CA GLU A 365 -8.00 5.07 -7.47
C GLU A 365 -7.76 3.63 -6.97
N LEU A 366 -6.55 3.09 -7.16
CA LEU A 366 -6.24 1.68 -6.92
C LEU A 366 -5.40 1.44 -5.67
N PHE A 367 -5.71 0.34 -4.98
CA PHE A 367 -4.83 -0.28 -4.01
C PHE A 367 -3.75 -1.14 -4.68
N LYS A 368 -2.72 -1.49 -3.90
CA LYS A 368 -1.54 -2.22 -4.40
C LYS A 368 -1.85 -3.60 -4.99
N ASP A 369 -2.82 -4.30 -4.42
CA ASP A 369 -3.32 -5.58 -4.92
C ASP A 369 -4.06 -5.43 -6.24
N GLU A 370 -4.92 -4.41 -6.37
CA GLU A 370 -5.59 -4.09 -7.63
C GLU A 370 -4.60 -3.71 -8.74
N VAL A 371 -3.53 -2.96 -8.41
CA VAL A 371 -2.45 -2.67 -9.36
C VAL A 371 -1.76 -3.94 -9.86
N ARG A 372 -1.58 -4.94 -8.99
CA ARG A 372 -1.02 -6.24 -9.39
C ARG A 372 -1.96 -7.01 -10.31
N GLU A 373 -3.26 -7.00 -10.01
CA GLU A 373 -4.29 -7.61 -10.87
C GLU A 373 -4.37 -6.91 -12.22
N LEU A 374 -4.36 -5.58 -12.25
CA LEU A 374 -4.30 -4.79 -13.47
C LEU A 374 -3.02 -5.10 -14.28
N GLY A 375 -1.89 -5.27 -13.61
CA GLY A 375 -0.65 -5.68 -14.26
C GLY A 375 -0.77 -7.02 -14.99
N LYS A 376 -1.49 -7.99 -14.41
CA LYS A 376 -1.77 -9.26 -15.08
C LYS A 376 -2.64 -9.07 -16.31
N GLU A 377 -3.69 -8.26 -16.19
CA GLU A 377 -4.60 -7.95 -17.29
C GLU A 377 -3.88 -7.26 -18.46
N LEU A 378 -2.89 -6.41 -18.14
CA LEU A 378 -2.01 -5.75 -19.10
C LEU A 378 -0.93 -6.67 -19.70
N GLY A 379 -0.83 -7.92 -19.24
CA GLY A 379 0.16 -8.89 -19.73
C GLY A 379 1.58 -8.71 -19.19
N LEU A 380 1.75 -8.00 -18.06
CA LEU A 380 3.08 -7.88 -17.44
C LEU A 380 3.57 -9.25 -16.93
N PRO A 381 4.88 -9.54 -17.03
CA PRO A 381 5.46 -10.75 -16.45
C PRO A 381 5.23 -10.82 -14.94
N GLU A 382 4.97 -12.02 -14.42
CA GLU A 382 4.80 -12.24 -12.97
C GLU A 382 6.00 -11.74 -12.15
N GLU A 383 7.21 -11.80 -12.73
CA GLU A 383 8.44 -11.32 -12.10
C GLU A 383 8.42 -9.82 -11.77
N ILE A 384 7.68 -9.01 -12.55
CA ILE A 384 7.48 -7.58 -12.30
C ILE A 384 6.33 -7.36 -11.33
N ILE A 385 5.22 -8.08 -11.52
CA ILE A 385 3.99 -7.93 -10.72
C ILE A 385 4.23 -8.27 -9.25
N TYR A 386 4.92 -9.38 -9.00
CA TYR A 386 5.22 -9.88 -7.66
C TYR A 386 6.60 -9.46 -7.17
N ARG A 387 7.23 -8.48 -7.82
CA ARG A 387 8.53 -7.98 -7.41
C ARG A 387 8.44 -7.39 -6.01
N GLN A 388 9.30 -7.87 -5.11
CA GLN A 388 9.42 -7.28 -3.77
C GLN A 388 9.89 -5.82 -3.90
N PRO A 389 9.42 -4.91 -3.04
CA PRO A 389 9.78 -3.50 -3.08
C PRO A 389 11.31 -3.28 -3.14
N PHE A 390 11.72 -2.30 -3.93
CA PHE A 390 13.11 -1.84 -4.00
C PHE A 390 13.16 -0.35 -3.66
N PRO A 391 14.03 0.07 -2.73
CA PRO A 391 14.15 1.48 -2.36
C PRO A 391 14.65 2.32 -3.55
N GLY A 392 14.18 3.57 -3.66
CA GLY A 392 14.66 4.50 -4.69
C GLY A 392 16.18 4.73 -4.67
N PRO A 393 16.82 4.89 -3.50
CA PRO A 393 18.28 4.88 -3.36
C PRO A 393 18.98 3.57 -3.74
N GLY A 394 18.21 2.50 -4.00
CA GLY A 394 18.71 1.20 -4.39
C GLY A 394 19.68 0.59 -3.38
N LEU A 395 20.78 0.04 -3.89
CA LEU A 395 21.81 -0.61 -3.09
C LEU A 395 22.59 0.36 -2.19
N ALA A 396 22.50 1.69 -2.38
CA ALA A 396 23.26 2.65 -1.58
C ALA A 396 22.90 2.65 -0.09
N ILE A 397 21.65 2.30 0.25
CA ILE A 397 21.18 2.15 1.65
C ILE A 397 21.31 0.70 2.16
N ARG A 398 21.89 -0.18 1.34
CA ARG A 398 22.22 -1.57 1.71
C ARG A 398 23.72 -1.80 1.80
N ILE A 399 24.51 -0.75 1.61
CA ILE A 399 25.94 -0.72 1.91
C ILE A 399 26.10 0.23 3.08
N ILE A 400 26.47 -0.30 4.24
CA ILE A 400 26.66 0.52 5.44
C ILE A 400 27.95 1.31 5.28
N GLY A 401 27.84 2.64 5.35
CA GLY A 401 28.94 3.57 5.08
C GLY A 401 29.05 4.01 3.61
N GLU A 402 30.29 4.16 3.13
CA GLU A 402 30.59 4.71 1.80
C GLU A 402 30.25 3.73 0.67
N VAL A 403 29.63 4.25 -0.39
CA VAL A 403 29.25 3.48 -1.58
C VAL A 403 30.34 3.59 -2.65
N ASN A 404 30.86 2.44 -3.10
CA ASN A 404 31.83 2.36 -4.19
C ASN A 404 31.54 1.17 -5.12
N GLU A 405 32.17 1.17 -6.29
CA GLU A 405 31.94 0.17 -7.34
C GLU A 405 32.25 -1.26 -6.89
N ASN A 406 33.33 -1.46 -6.14
CA ASN A 406 33.72 -2.79 -5.67
C ASN A 406 32.66 -3.36 -4.72
N ASP A 407 32.17 -2.54 -3.80
CA ASP A 407 31.18 -2.92 -2.81
C ASP A 407 29.81 -3.15 -3.41
N LEU A 408 29.44 -2.36 -4.42
CA LEU A 408 28.24 -2.60 -5.21
C LEU A 408 28.30 -3.94 -5.94
N ASN A 409 29.45 -4.30 -6.51
CA ASN A 409 29.61 -5.58 -7.21
C ASN A 409 29.52 -6.77 -6.24
N ILE A 410 30.16 -6.68 -5.06
CA ILE A 410 30.02 -7.69 -4.00
C ILE A 410 28.54 -7.84 -3.60
N LEU A 411 27.87 -6.72 -3.32
CA LEU A 411 26.50 -6.74 -2.85
C LEU A 411 25.52 -7.24 -3.91
N ARG A 412 25.72 -6.89 -5.19
CA ARG A 412 24.88 -7.39 -6.31
C ARG A 412 24.92 -8.90 -6.42
N GLU A 413 26.10 -9.50 -6.31
CA GLU A 413 26.26 -10.96 -6.38
C GLU A 413 25.61 -11.63 -5.16
N ALA A 414 25.85 -11.10 -3.96
CA ALA A 414 25.24 -11.63 -2.74
C ALA A 414 23.71 -11.51 -2.74
N ASP A 415 23.16 -10.36 -3.12
CA ASP A 415 21.71 -10.12 -3.21
C ASP A 415 21.05 -11.03 -4.25
N ALA A 416 21.71 -11.26 -5.40
CA ALA A 416 21.23 -12.18 -6.41
C ALA A 416 21.10 -13.62 -5.87
N ILE A 417 22.08 -14.10 -5.10
CA ILE A 417 22.02 -15.42 -4.46
C ILE A 417 20.88 -15.49 -3.44
N VAL A 418 20.71 -14.48 -2.59
CA VAL A 418 19.59 -14.43 -1.62
C VAL A 418 18.26 -14.55 -2.35
N VAL A 419 18.03 -13.72 -3.37
CA VAL A 419 16.77 -13.72 -4.12
C VAL A 419 16.54 -15.04 -4.86
N GLU A 420 17.59 -15.62 -5.47
CA GLU A 420 17.51 -16.90 -6.19
C GLU A 420 17.09 -18.04 -5.28
N GLU A 421 17.73 -18.19 -4.12
CA GLU A 421 17.44 -19.29 -3.19
C GLU A 421 16.08 -19.12 -2.50
N ILE A 422 15.67 -17.89 -2.18
CA ILE A 422 14.31 -17.60 -1.69
C ILE A 422 13.25 -17.96 -2.73
N LYS A 423 13.50 -17.69 -4.02
CA LYS A 423 12.60 -18.10 -5.11
C LYS A 423 12.56 -19.62 -5.28
N LYS A 424 13.71 -20.30 -5.26
CA LYS A 424 13.77 -21.78 -5.35
C LYS A 424 13.04 -22.47 -4.20
N ALA A 425 13.07 -21.86 -3.01
CA ALA A 425 12.34 -22.35 -1.85
C ALA A 425 10.82 -22.08 -1.91
N GLY A 426 10.34 -21.34 -2.92
CA GLY A 426 8.92 -20.96 -3.04
C GLY A 426 8.47 -19.84 -2.10
N LEU A 427 9.39 -19.26 -1.32
CA LEU A 427 9.08 -18.30 -0.24
C LEU A 427 8.95 -16.85 -0.73
N TYR A 428 9.37 -16.55 -1.96
CA TYR A 428 9.48 -15.16 -2.44
C TYR A 428 8.16 -14.37 -2.39
N ARG A 429 7.02 -15.05 -2.59
CA ARG A 429 5.67 -14.43 -2.56
C ARG A 429 5.14 -14.24 -1.14
N ASP A 430 5.56 -15.07 -0.20
CA ASP A 430 5.11 -15.04 1.20
C ASP A 430 5.83 -13.94 1.98
N LEU A 431 7.06 -13.64 1.57
CA LEU A 431 7.88 -12.58 2.15
C LEU A 431 7.52 -11.22 1.58
N TRP A 432 7.45 -10.22 2.45
CA TRP A 432 7.29 -8.82 2.03
C TRP A 432 8.54 -8.32 1.31
N GLN A 433 9.71 -8.63 1.87
CA GLN A 433 11.01 -8.26 1.30
C GLN A 433 12.09 -9.23 1.76
N SER A 434 13.05 -9.52 0.88
CA SER A 434 14.26 -10.30 1.14
C SER A 434 15.43 -9.73 0.35
N PHE A 435 16.57 -9.51 1.00
CA PHE A 435 17.74 -8.87 0.41
C PHE A 435 19.03 -9.07 1.23
N ALA A 436 20.16 -8.76 0.60
CA ALA A 436 21.46 -8.68 1.28
C ALA A 436 21.81 -7.23 1.68
N VAL A 437 22.61 -7.09 2.73
CA VAL A 437 23.24 -5.85 3.21
C VAL A 437 24.74 -6.10 3.39
N LEU A 438 25.59 -5.21 2.89
CA LEU A 438 27.05 -5.30 3.04
C LEU A 438 27.52 -4.46 4.23
N LEU A 439 28.27 -5.08 5.13
CA LEU A 439 28.78 -4.43 6.32
C LEU A 439 30.26 -4.03 6.17
N PRO A 440 30.67 -2.86 6.68
CA PRO A 440 32.05 -2.38 6.65
C PRO A 440 32.91 -3.03 7.75
N VAL A 441 32.59 -4.28 8.11
CA VAL A 441 33.36 -5.09 9.07
C VAL A 441 34.05 -6.22 8.33
N PHE A 442 35.28 -6.49 8.75
CA PHE A 442 36.09 -7.57 8.22
C PHE A 442 36.24 -8.66 9.26
N THR A 443 36.23 -9.91 8.82
CA THR A 443 36.38 -11.05 9.72
C THR A 443 37.43 -12.01 9.21
N VAL A 444 38.04 -12.74 10.13
CA VAL A 444 38.95 -13.83 9.77
C VAL A 444 38.13 -15.03 9.30
N GLY A 445 38.62 -15.69 8.27
CA GLY A 445 38.06 -16.93 7.74
C GLY A 445 39.17 -17.89 7.33
N VAL A 446 38.80 -19.14 7.09
CA VAL A 446 39.66 -20.14 6.46
C VAL A 446 38.89 -20.62 5.24
N MET A 447 39.38 -20.32 4.05
CA MET A 447 38.81 -20.79 2.79
C MET A 447 39.86 -21.59 2.03
N GLY A 448 39.58 -22.88 1.80
CA GLY A 448 40.62 -23.83 1.41
C GLY A 448 41.70 -23.92 2.48
N ASP A 449 42.96 -23.82 2.08
CA ASP A 449 44.13 -23.90 2.98
C ASP A 449 44.67 -22.51 3.39
N TYR A 450 43.98 -21.42 3.04
CA TYR A 450 44.46 -20.05 3.27
C TYR A 450 43.58 -19.28 4.27
N ARG A 451 44.23 -18.43 5.07
CA ARG A 451 43.54 -17.48 5.94
C ARG A 451 43.04 -16.29 5.13
N THR A 452 41.77 -15.94 5.27
CA THR A 452 41.14 -14.79 4.64
C THR A 452 40.79 -13.71 5.66
N TYR A 453 40.71 -12.46 5.20
CA TYR A 453 40.20 -11.33 5.97
C TYR A 453 39.28 -10.49 5.07
N GLU A 454 37.99 -10.79 5.13
CA GLU A 454 37.00 -10.36 4.14
C GLU A 454 35.72 -9.84 4.82
N LYS A 455 34.82 -9.26 4.03
CA LYS A 455 33.62 -8.56 4.52
C LYS A 455 32.52 -9.52 4.98
N VAL A 456 31.52 -8.94 5.64
CA VAL A 456 30.33 -9.64 6.13
C VAL A 456 29.09 -9.22 5.33
N ILE A 457 28.28 -10.19 4.94
CA ILE A 457 26.94 -9.96 4.42
C ILE A 457 25.91 -10.26 5.50
N ALA A 458 24.98 -9.34 5.72
CA ALA A 458 23.76 -9.60 6.48
C ALA A 458 22.62 -9.92 5.50
N VAL A 459 21.92 -11.03 5.75
CA VAL A 459 20.68 -11.38 5.04
C VAL A 459 19.51 -10.85 5.84
N ARG A 460 18.61 -10.14 5.17
CA ARG A 460 17.37 -9.60 5.74
C ARG A 460 16.19 -10.20 5.01
N ALA A 461 15.23 -10.76 5.74
CA ALA A 461 13.94 -11.16 5.20
C ALA A 461 12.83 -10.89 6.22
N VAL A 462 11.71 -10.33 5.77
CA VAL A 462 10.62 -9.89 6.65
C VAL A 462 9.25 -10.28 6.11
N GLU A 463 8.33 -10.53 7.02
CA GLU A 463 6.90 -10.72 6.79
C GLU A 463 6.16 -9.46 7.23
N SER A 464 5.28 -8.94 6.38
CA SER A 464 4.50 -7.73 6.66
C SER A 464 3.28 -7.65 5.75
N THR A 465 2.23 -6.97 6.23
CA THR A 465 1.02 -6.68 5.45
C THR A 465 1.00 -5.27 4.86
N ASP A 466 1.70 -4.32 5.49
CA ASP A 466 1.65 -2.88 5.16
C ASP A 466 3.01 -2.16 5.19
N GLY A 467 4.08 -2.83 5.60
CA GLY A 467 5.41 -2.27 5.79
C GLY A 467 5.56 -1.33 7.00
N MET A 468 4.48 -1.01 7.72
CA MET A 468 4.50 -0.19 8.94
C MET A 468 4.98 -1.00 10.15
N THR A 469 4.49 -2.23 10.26
CA THR A 469 5.01 -3.25 11.19
C THR A 469 5.53 -4.44 10.40
N ALA A 470 6.60 -5.07 10.85
CA ALA A 470 7.16 -6.22 10.17
C ALA A 470 7.85 -7.14 11.17
N ASP A 471 7.68 -8.44 10.99
CA ASP A 471 8.44 -9.43 11.75
C ASP A 471 9.54 -10.02 10.88
N TRP A 472 10.63 -10.46 11.50
CA TRP A 472 11.67 -11.17 10.75
C TRP A 472 11.15 -12.56 10.36
N ALA A 473 11.47 -12.99 9.15
CA ALA A 473 10.96 -14.25 8.61
C ALA A 473 11.66 -15.46 9.23
N ARG A 474 10.91 -16.51 9.58
CA ARG A 474 11.51 -17.74 10.14
C ARG A 474 11.91 -18.64 8.99
N LEU A 475 12.90 -18.21 8.22
CA LEU A 475 13.39 -18.96 7.07
C LEU A 475 13.86 -20.36 7.52
N PRO A 476 13.52 -21.43 6.78
CA PRO A 476 14.02 -22.76 7.09
C PRO A 476 15.55 -22.76 7.18
N TYR A 477 16.09 -23.44 8.20
CA TYR A 477 17.54 -23.46 8.42
C TYR A 477 18.32 -23.97 7.20
N ASP A 478 17.76 -24.91 6.43
CA ASP A 478 18.36 -25.42 5.20
C ASP A 478 18.49 -24.34 4.11
N VAL A 479 17.50 -23.43 4.01
CA VAL A 479 17.56 -22.30 3.06
C VAL A 479 18.64 -21.31 3.50
N LEU A 480 18.74 -21.03 4.80
CA LEU A 480 19.79 -20.18 5.37
C LEU A 480 21.19 -20.78 5.16
N ASP A 481 21.36 -22.09 5.34
CA ASP A 481 22.61 -22.80 5.08
C ASP A 481 23.05 -22.66 3.62
N ILE A 482 22.13 -22.92 2.68
CA ILE A 482 22.43 -22.81 1.24
C ILE A 482 22.80 -21.38 0.87
N ILE A 483 22.04 -20.37 1.32
CA ILE A 483 22.36 -18.96 1.08
C ILE A 483 23.76 -18.63 1.62
N SER A 484 24.04 -18.98 2.87
CA SER A 484 25.33 -18.73 3.52
C SER A 484 26.48 -19.38 2.74
N ARG A 485 26.35 -20.66 2.42
CA ARG A 485 27.36 -21.44 1.72
C ARG A 485 27.60 -20.91 0.30
N ARG A 486 26.55 -20.57 -0.45
CA ARG A 486 26.69 -20.01 -1.80
C ARG A 486 27.36 -18.64 -1.76
N ILE A 487 26.94 -17.74 -0.87
CA ILE A 487 27.56 -16.41 -0.75
C ILE A 487 29.06 -16.54 -0.45
N ILE A 488 29.45 -17.34 0.54
CA ILE A 488 30.87 -17.48 0.94
C ILE A 488 31.72 -18.10 -0.18
N ASN A 489 31.18 -19.05 -0.94
CA ASN A 489 31.96 -19.76 -1.97
C ASN A 489 31.98 -19.06 -3.33
N GLU A 490 30.92 -18.31 -3.67
CA GLU A 490 30.73 -17.71 -5.00
C GLU A 490 31.09 -16.22 -5.02
N VAL A 491 30.93 -15.50 -3.91
CA VAL A 491 31.14 -14.05 -3.83
C VAL A 491 32.52 -13.73 -3.26
N LYS A 492 33.45 -13.34 -4.14
CA LYS A 492 34.80 -12.93 -3.74
C LYS A 492 34.74 -11.69 -2.83
N GLY A 493 35.49 -11.71 -1.72
CA GLY A 493 35.53 -10.60 -0.76
C GLY A 493 34.53 -10.72 0.39
N VAL A 494 33.84 -11.86 0.52
CA VAL A 494 32.92 -12.17 1.64
C VAL A 494 33.26 -13.53 2.24
N ASN A 495 33.48 -13.57 3.55
CA ASN A 495 33.78 -14.82 4.25
C ASN A 495 32.87 -15.14 5.43
N ARG A 496 31.83 -14.33 5.64
CA ARG A 496 30.87 -14.52 6.72
C ARG A 496 29.52 -13.98 6.32
N VAL A 497 28.49 -14.73 6.71
CA VAL A 497 27.09 -14.38 6.52
C VAL A 497 26.39 -14.39 7.87
N VAL A 498 25.53 -13.41 8.11
CA VAL A 498 24.66 -13.32 9.29
C VAL A 498 23.20 -13.13 8.85
N TYR A 499 22.25 -13.41 9.75
CA TYR A 499 20.82 -13.21 9.49
C TYR A 499 20.21 -12.26 10.51
N ASP A 500 19.44 -11.28 10.03
CA ASP A 500 18.82 -10.26 10.89
C ASP A 500 17.49 -10.76 11.48
N ILE A 501 17.50 -10.98 12.80
CA ILE A 501 16.37 -11.45 13.62
C ILE A 501 15.68 -10.32 14.39
N SER A 502 15.81 -9.08 13.92
CA SER A 502 15.20 -7.90 14.57
C SER A 502 13.84 -7.56 13.93
N SER A 503 12.77 -7.48 14.72
CA SER A 503 11.45 -7.05 14.23
C SER A 503 11.36 -5.51 14.13
N LYS A 504 10.37 -5.02 13.39
CA LYS A 504 9.97 -3.60 13.33
C LYS A 504 8.63 -3.43 14.06
N PRO A 505 8.59 -2.72 15.21
CA PRO A 505 9.70 -2.14 16.01
C PRO A 505 10.51 -3.20 16.81
N PRO A 506 11.71 -2.88 17.35
CA PRO A 506 12.34 -1.55 17.43
C PRO A 506 13.23 -1.17 16.24
N ALA A 507 13.55 -2.11 15.35
CA ALA A 507 14.38 -1.85 14.17
C ALA A 507 13.54 -1.34 12.98
N THR A 508 14.19 -1.08 11.86
CA THR A 508 13.57 -0.83 10.54
C THR A 508 13.74 -2.04 9.62
N ILE A 509 13.09 -2.03 8.45
CA ILE A 509 13.25 -3.10 7.46
C ILE A 509 14.61 -2.99 6.78
N GLU A 510 14.88 -1.84 6.15
CA GLU A 510 16.21 -1.47 5.64
C GLU A 510 17.12 -1.05 6.81
N TRP A 511 18.44 -1.20 6.64
CA TRP A 511 19.43 -0.90 7.69
C TRP A 511 19.86 0.58 7.72
N GLU A 512 19.54 1.34 6.67
CA GLU A 512 19.77 2.78 6.50
C GLU A 512 18.64 3.42 5.70
#